data_AF-A0A2N0QH90-F1
#
_entry.id   AF-A0A2N0QH90-F1
#
_cell.length_a   1.000
_cell.length_b   1.000
_cell.length_c   1.000
_cell.angle_alpha   90.00
_cell.angle_beta   90.00
_cell.angle_gamma   90.00
#
_symmetry.space_group_name_H-M   'P 1'
#
loop_
_entity.id
_entity.type
_entity.pdbx_description
1 polymer ?
#
loop_
_entity_poly.entity_id
_entity_poly.type
_entity_poly.pdbx_seq_one_letter_code
_entity_poly.pdbx_strand_id
1 'polypeptide(L)'
;MGSLLYISYNIASAVSMMIVIGSTATSKKTAGWGGIFGGVLLGILILLINAAMFAKMDVVAGKDMPILEIARDIHPLVGFMMALGLVGMIYSTAVGMMYSFINRLVSPKDKVYKPTVVLFGIIGFMASFVGFTNLVSKVYSIMGYLGFVLIVAVFLSWIKRK
;
A
#
# COMPACT_ATOMS: atom_id res chain seq x y z
N MET A 1 15.60 6.93 -8.56
CA MET A 1 14.87 7.64 -7.48
C MET A 1 13.49 7.04 -7.22
N GLY A 2 12.66 6.83 -8.25
CA GLY A 2 11.30 6.27 -8.07
C GLY A 2 11.22 4.91 -7.37
N SER A 3 12.18 4.00 -7.63
CA SER A 3 12.26 2.70 -6.95
C SER A 3 12.48 2.81 -5.45
N LEU A 4 13.35 3.73 -5.00
CA LEU A 4 13.60 3.98 -3.58
C LEU A 4 12.38 4.59 -2.89
N LEU A 5 11.71 5.56 -3.53
CA LEU A 5 10.47 6.14 -3.03
C LEU A 5 9.36 5.09 -2.94
N TYR A 6 9.27 4.18 -3.91
CA TYR A 6 8.30 3.09 -3.90
C TYR A 6 8.55 2.11 -2.74
N ILE A 7 9.80 1.66 -2.54
CA ILE A 7 10.17 0.81 -1.40
C ILE A 7 9.82 1.51 -0.09
N SER A 8 10.18 2.78 0.01
CA SER A 8 9.98 3.55 1.22
C SER A 8 8.51 3.79 1.54
N TYR A 9 7.69 4.07 0.52
CA TYR A 9 6.24 4.15 0.63
C TYR A 9 5.63 2.83 1.14
N ASN A 10 6.03 1.70 0.58
CA ASN A 10 5.50 0.39 1.00
C ASN A 10 5.87 0.07 2.46
N ILE A 11 7.07 0.45 2.90
CA ILE A 11 7.46 0.30 4.30
C ILE A 11 6.61 1.23 5.18
N ALA A 12 6.44 2.49 4.80
CA ALA A 12 5.66 3.47 5.55
C ALA A 12 4.19 3.05 5.70
N SER A 13 3.58 2.53 4.63
CA SER A 13 2.19 2.08 4.64
C SER A 13 1.98 0.81 5.47
N ALA A 14 2.95 -0.12 5.43
CA ALA A 14 2.87 -1.40 6.14
C ALA A 14 3.36 -1.34 7.60
N VAL A 15 4.06 -0.28 8.01
CA VAL A 15 4.76 -0.23 9.32
C VAL A 15 3.83 -0.46 10.50
N SER A 16 2.63 0.09 10.48
CA SER A 16 1.66 -0.03 11.57
C SER A 16 1.26 -1.49 11.80
N MET A 17 0.94 -2.19 10.71
CA MET A 17 0.55 -3.59 10.76
C MET A 17 1.74 -4.50 11.05
N MET A 18 2.93 -4.20 10.51
CA MET A 18 4.16 -4.93 10.84
C MET A 18 4.51 -4.85 12.32
N ILE A 19 4.30 -3.70 12.97
CA ILE A 19 4.49 -3.54 14.42
C ILE A 19 3.49 -4.40 15.20
N VAL A 20 2.20 -4.38 14.82
CA VAL A 20 1.16 -5.18 15.49
C VAL A 20 1.45 -6.68 15.35
N ILE A 21 1.68 -7.17 14.13
CA ILE A 21 1.99 -8.59 13.88
C ILE A 21 3.30 -8.98 14.56
N GLY A 22 4.32 -8.11 14.50
CA GLY A 22 5.59 -8.32 15.17
C GLY A 22 5.47 -8.41 16.69
N SER A 23 4.55 -7.65 17.30
CA SER A 23 4.29 -7.70 18.75
C SER A 23 3.61 -9.01 19.19
N THR A 24 2.85 -9.65 18.30
CA THR A 24 2.19 -10.93 18.55
C THR A 24 3.03 -12.16 18.17
N ALA A 25 4.22 -11.96 17.61
CA ALA A 25 5.07 -13.06 17.15
C ALA A 25 5.68 -13.84 18.33
N THR A 26 5.68 -15.17 18.24
CA THR A 26 6.16 -16.09 19.28
C THR A 26 7.63 -15.91 19.64
N SER A 27 8.45 -15.43 18.69
CA SER A 27 9.86 -15.12 18.94
C SER A 27 10.39 -14.05 17.99
N LYS A 28 11.45 -13.33 18.41
CA LYS A 28 12.17 -12.38 17.54
C LYS A 28 12.71 -13.06 16.27
N LYS A 29 13.11 -14.34 16.37
CA LYS A 29 13.60 -15.12 15.23
C LYS A 29 12.47 -15.38 14.22
N THR A 30 11.29 -15.78 14.68
CA THR A 30 10.10 -15.99 13.84
C THR A 30 9.68 -14.70 13.13
N ALA A 31 9.64 -13.57 13.86
CA ALA A 31 9.34 -12.27 13.27
C ALA A 31 10.36 -11.86 12.19
N GLY A 32 11.65 -12.08 12.44
CA GLY A 32 12.72 -11.80 11.48
C GLY A 32 12.60 -12.64 10.20
N TRP A 33 12.42 -13.96 10.33
CA TRP A 33 12.23 -14.85 9.17
C TRP A 33 10.94 -14.54 8.42
N GLY A 34 9.84 -14.24 9.12
CA GLY A 34 8.58 -13.82 8.48
C GLY A 34 8.76 -12.56 7.63
N GLY A 35 9.50 -11.57 8.14
CA GLY A 35 9.87 -10.37 7.39
C GLY A 35 10.72 -10.67 6.15
N ILE A 36 11.73 -11.54 6.27
CA ILE A 36 12.60 -11.94 5.15
C ILE A 36 11.78 -12.64 4.06
N PHE A 37 11.03 -13.68 4.41
CA PHE A 37 10.22 -14.43 3.43
C PHE A 37 9.16 -13.56 2.77
N GLY A 38 8.48 -12.70 3.55
CA GLY A 38 7.50 -11.75 3.01
C GLY A 38 8.15 -10.77 2.03
N GLY A 39 9.30 -10.20 2.38
CA GLY A 39 10.04 -9.27 1.52
C GLY A 39 10.56 -9.92 0.24
N VAL A 40 11.14 -11.11 0.33
CA VAL A 40 11.64 -11.86 -0.83
C VAL A 40 10.50 -12.24 -1.78
N LEU A 41 9.40 -12.76 -1.25
CA LEU A 41 8.22 -13.11 -2.05
C LEU A 41 7.65 -11.89 -2.76
N LEU A 42 7.47 -10.77 -2.04
CA LEU A 42 7.03 -9.51 -2.63
C LEU A 42 7.98 -9.02 -3.72
N GLY A 43 9.30 -9.11 -3.50
CA GLY A 43 10.30 -8.74 -4.48
C GLY A 43 10.19 -9.56 -5.77
N ILE A 44 10.07 -10.89 -5.65
CA ILE A 44 9.87 -11.79 -6.80
C ILE A 44 8.60 -11.42 -7.56
N LEU A 45 7.48 -11.19 -6.86
CA LEU A 45 6.21 -10.82 -7.49
C LEU A 45 6.32 -9.48 -8.25
N ILE A 46 7.00 -8.48 -7.68
CA ILE A 46 7.22 -7.18 -8.34
C ILE A 46 8.09 -7.34 -9.60
N LEU A 47 9.12 -8.21 -9.56
CA LEU A 47 9.94 -8.50 -10.73
C LEU A 47 9.13 -9.17 -11.84
N LEU A 48 8.27 -10.12 -11.50
CA LEU A 48 7.38 -10.78 -12.46
C LEU A 48 6.38 -9.78 -13.08
N ILE A 49 5.81 -8.90 -12.26
CA ILE A 49 4.92 -7.82 -12.72
C ILE A 49 5.64 -6.90 -13.71
N ASN A 50 6.87 -6.47 -13.41
CA ASN A 50 7.65 -5.63 -14.32
C ASN A 50 8.00 -6.37 -15.61
N ALA A 51 8.42 -7.63 -15.53
CA ALA A 51 8.73 -8.45 -16.70
C ALA A 51 7.50 -8.61 -17.62
N ALA A 52 6.32 -8.85 -17.04
CA ALA A 52 5.06 -8.93 -17.79
C ALA A 52 4.70 -7.60 -18.47
N MET A 53 4.88 -6.47 -17.78
CA MET A 53 4.68 -5.14 -18.36
C MET A 53 5.62 -4.85 -19.53
N PHE A 54 6.90 -5.23 -19.42
CA PHE A 54 7.85 -5.08 -20.53
C PHE A 54 7.51 -6.00 -21.71
N ALA A 55 7.06 -7.23 -21.46
CA ALA A 55 6.69 -8.18 -22.51
C ALA A 55 5.42 -7.76 -23.29
N LYS A 56 4.54 -6.96 -22.68
CA LYS A 56 3.27 -6.50 -23.26
C LYS A 56 3.20 -4.97 -23.33
N MET A 57 4.32 -4.33 -23.70
CA MET A 57 4.43 -2.87 -23.71
C MET A 57 3.46 -2.20 -24.70
N ASP A 58 3.12 -2.88 -25.79
CA ASP A 58 2.10 -2.50 -26.77
C ASP A 58 0.69 -2.36 -26.15
N VAL A 59 0.37 -3.20 -25.17
CA VAL A 59 -0.92 -3.20 -24.46
C VAL A 59 -0.94 -2.18 -23.31
N VAL A 60 0.18 -2.04 -22.58
CA VAL A 60 0.20 -1.27 -21.33
C VAL A 60 0.63 0.18 -21.46
N ALA A 61 1.20 0.59 -22.60
CA ALA A 61 1.69 1.96 -22.79
C ALA A 61 0.57 3.00 -22.61
N GLY A 62 0.81 3.97 -21.73
CA GLY A 62 -0.15 5.06 -21.46
C GLY A 62 -1.41 4.64 -20.70
N LYS A 63 -1.46 3.41 -20.17
CA LYS A 63 -2.58 2.93 -19.36
C LYS A 63 -2.34 3.19 -17.87
N ASP A 64 -3.37 3.68 -17.20
CA ASP A 64 -3.33 3.95 -15.75
C ASP A 64 -3.26 2.66 -14.92
N MET A 65 -3.81 1.54 -15.42
CA MET A 65 -3.81 0.23 -14.73
C MET A 65 -3.23 -0.89 -15.61
N PRO A 66 -1.90 -0.89 -15.86
CA PRO A 66 -1.23 -1.82 -16.77
C PRO A 66 -1.59 -3.29 -16.57
N ILE A 67 -1.59 -3.78 -15.34
CA ILE A 67 -1.80 -5.20 -15.07
C ILE A 67 -3.24 -5.64 -15.33
N LEU A 68 -4.22 -4.75 -15.12
CA LEU A 68 -5.60 -5.03 -15.49
C LEU A 68 -5.76 -5.15 -17.00
N GLU A 69 -5.07 -4.30 -17.77
CA GLU A 69 -5.10 -4.35 -19.23
C GLU A 69 -4.42 -5.62 -19.76
N ILE A 70 -3.31 -6.06 -19.16
CA ILE A 70 -2.72 -7.38 -19.47
C ILE A 70 -3.72 -8.51 -19.18
N ALA A 71 -4.41 -8.47 -18.05
CA ALA A 71 -5.40 -9.51 -17.71
C ALA A 71 -6.59 -9.55 -18.69
N ARG A 72 -7.03 -8.38 -19.17
CA ARG A 72 -8.07 -8.27 -20.19
C ARG A 72 -7.60 -8.77 -21.56
N ASP A 73 -6.34 -8.53 -21.91
CA ASP A 73 -5.70 -9.01 -23.14
C ASP A 73 -5.61 -10.54 -23.18
N ILE A 74 -5.40 -11.19 -22.03
CA ILE A 74 -5.40 -12.66 -21.92
C ILE A 74 -6.80 -13.23 -22.18
N HIS A 75 -7.80 -12.77 -21.42
CA HIS A 75 -9.19 -13.16 -21.61
C HIS A 75 -10.13 -12.18 -20.88
N PRO A 76 -11.26 -11.75 -21.48
CA PRO A 76 -12.17 -10.80 -20.85
C PRO A 76 -12.66 -11.21 -19.46
N LEU A 77 -12.90 -12.51 -19.24
CA LEU A 77 -13.26 -13.05 -17.92
C LEU A 77 -12.15 -12.88 -16.88
N VAL A 78 -10.88 -13.08 -17.26
CA VAL A 78 -9.73 -12.91 -16.36
C VAL A 78 -9.59 -11.44 -15.98
N GLY A 79 -9.74 -10.54 -16.95
CA GLY A 79 -9.81 -9.10 -16.71
C GLY A 79 -10.94 -8.71 -15.76
N PHE A 80 -12.15 -9.28 -15.93
CA PHE A 80 -13.28 -9.03 -15.05
C PHE A 80 -13.03 -9.53 -13.61
N MET A 81 -12.52 -10.75 -13.44
CA MET A 81 -12.15 -11.29 -12.13
C MET A 81 -11.06 -10.44 -11.47
N MET A 82 -10.07 -9.98 -12.24
CA MET A 82 -9.02 -9.09 -11.75
C MET A 82 -9.58 -7.74 -11.31
N ALA A 83 -10.51 -7.16 -12.06
CA ALA A 83 -11.18 -5.91 -11.68
C ALA A 83 -11.93 -6.05 -10.35
N LEU A 84 -12.68 -7.15 -10.16
CA LEU A 84 -13.34 -7.43 -8.88
C LEU A 84 -12.33 -7.59 -7.73
N GLY A 85 -11.22 -8.31 -7.98
CA GLY A 85 -10.13 -8.46 -7.01
C GLY A 85 -9.50 -7.12 -6.63
N LEU A 86 -9.22 -6.26 -7.61
CA LEU A 86 -8.66 -4.92 -7.38
C LEU A 86 -9.60 -4.06 -6.54
N VAL A 87 -10.89 -4.02 -6.88
CA VAL A 87 -11.90 -3.29 -6.09
C VAL A 87 -11.95 -3.81 -4.66
N GLY A 88 -11.96 -5.14 -4.46
CA GLY A 88 -11.96 -5.75 -3.14
C GLY A 88 -10.70 -5.40 -2.32
N MET A 89 -9.52 -5.45 -2.93
CA MET A 89 -8.26 -5.10 -2.27
C MET A 89 -8.17 -3.61 -1.91
N ILE A 90 -8.57 -2.73 -2.83
CA ILE A 90 -8.59 -1.28 -2.61
C ILE A 90 -9.57 -0.95 -1.48
N TYR A 91 -10.78 -1.52 -1.51
CA TYR A 91 -11.79 -1.31 -0.48
C TYR A 91 -11.29 -1.77 0.90
N SER A 92 -10.74 -3.00 0.98
CA SER A 92 -10.20 -3.54 2.23
C SER A 92 -9.09 -2.66 2.82
N THR A 93 -8.18 -2.19 1.97
CA THR A 93 -7.09 -1.30 2.37
C THR A 93 -7.61 0.07 2.82
N ALA A 94 -8.54 0.66 2.06
CA ALA A 94 -9.12 1.96 2.38
C ALA A 94 -9.87 1.93 3.72
N VAL A 95 -10.71 0.92 3.94
CA VAL A 95 -11.44 0.75 5.21
C VAL A 95 -10.47 0.55 6.37
N GLY A 96 -9.45 -0.30 6.22
CA GLY A 96 -8.45 -0.55 7.26
C GLY A 96 -7.65 0.70 7.64
N MET A 97 -7.19 1.47 6.64
CA MET A 97 -6.44 2.70 6.87
C MET A 97 -7.33 3.80 7.46
N MET A 98 -8.54 3.97 6.96
CA MET A 98 -9.49 4.97 7.46
C MET A 98 -9.88 4.68 8.92
N TYR A 99 -10.14 3.41 9.24
CA TYR A 99 -10.37 2.97 10.62
C TYR A 99 -9.17 3.27 11.53
N SER A 100 -7.96 2.88 11.12
CA SER A 100 -6.74 3.11 11.92
C SER A 100 -6.46 4.60 12.13
N PHE A 101 -6.73 5.43 11.13
CA PHE A 101 -6.53 6.88 11.20
C PHE A 101 -7.56 7.54 12.13
N ILE A 102 -8.85 7.24 11.96
CA ILE A 102 -9.92 7.87 12.75
C ILE A 102 -9.81 7.48 14.22
N ASN A 103 -9.48 6.22 14.52
CA ASN A 103 -9.27 5.77 15.91
C ASN A 103 -8.15 6.49 16.66
N ARG A 104 -7.23 7.16 15.94
CA ARG A 104 -6.21 8.01 16.57
C ARG A 104 -6.73 9.40 16.95
N LEU A 105 -7.82 9.84 16.33
CA LEU A 105 -8.42 11.15 16.54
C LEU A 105 -9.63 11.09 17.48
N VAL A 106 -10.46 10.05 17.32
CA VAL A 106 -11.74 9.91 18.00
C VAL A 106 -11.92 8.46 18.44
N SER A 107 -12.36 8.24 19.68
CA SER A 107 -12.66 6.88 20.17
C SER A 107 -13.90 6.32 19.47
N PRO A 108 -13.92 5.01 19.10
CA PRO A 108 -15.12 4.36 18.57
C PRO A 108 -16.37 4.48 19.46
N LYS A 109 -16.20 4.75 20.76
CA LYS A 109 -17.28 4.92 21.72
C LYS A 109 -17.92 6.32 21.66
N ASP A 110 -17.25 7.28 21.05
CA ASP A 110 -17.73 8.65 21.00
C ASP A 110 -18.81 8.83 19.93
N LYS A 111 -19.84 9.62 20.24
CA LYS A 111 -20.94 9.90 19.30
C LYS A 111 -20.48 10.58 18.01
N VAL A 112 -19.33 11.25 18.04
CA VAL A 112 -18.73 11.94 16.89
C VAL A 112 -17.94 11.02 15.96
N TYR A 113 -17.75 9.75 16.32
CA TYR A 113 -16.99 8.79 15.49
C TYR A 113 -17.63 8.58 14.12
N LYS A 114 -18.92 8.23 14.05
CA LYS A 114 -19.62 7.99 12.78
C LYS A 114 -19.64 9.24 11.87
N PRO A 115 -19.97 10.45 12.36
CA PRO A 115 -19.83 11.66 11.57
C PRO A 115 -18.41 11.89 11.04
N THR A 116 -17.38 11.61 11.84
CA THR A 116 -15.98 11.74 11.43
C THR A 116 -15.62 10.77 10.30
N VAL A 117 -16.09 9.52 10.36
CA VAL A 117 -15.96 8.52 9.27
C VAL A 117 -16.57 9.03 7.97
N VAL A 118 -17.80 9.56 8.03
CA VAL A 118 -18.48 10.09 6.85
C VAL A 118 -17.75 11.32 6.29
N LEU A 119 -17.30 12.23 7.16
CA LEU A 119 -16.56 13.43 6.76
C LEU A 119 -15.27 13.07 6.01
N PHE A 120 -14.43 12.19 6.57
CA PHE A 120 -13.19 11.76 5.92
C PHE A 120 -13.46 10.93 4.66
N GLY A 121 -14.55 10.15 4.63
CA GLY A 121 -14.99 9.46 3.42
C GLY A 121 -15.34 10.42 2.29
N ILE A 122 -16.08 11.50 2.59
CA ILE A 122 -16.40 12.56 1.63
C ILE A 122 -15.13 13.25 1.15
N ILE A 123 -14.20 13.60 2.05
CA ILE A 123 -12.92 14.20 1.67
C ILE A 123 -12.13 13.28 0.75
N GLY A 124 -12.05 11.98 1.06
CA GLY A 124 -11.40 10.98 0.22
C GLY A 124 -12.06 10.85 -1.16
N PHE A 125 -13.39 10.87 -1.21
CA PHE A 125 -14.14 10.86 -2.46
C PHE A 125 -13.86 12.12 -3.30
N MET A 126 -13.86 13.31 -2.68
CA MET A 126 -13.52 14.55 -3.37
C MET A 126 -12.08 14.55 -3.90
N ALA A 127 -11.13 13.97 -3.15
CA ALA A 127 -9.76 13.82 -3.60
C ALA A 127 -9.61 12.87 -4.81
N SER A 128 -10.55 11.93 -5.02
CA SER A 128 -10.50 11.01 -6.16
C SER A 128 -10.65 11.69 -7.52
N PHE A 129 -11.24 12.89 -7.57
CA PHE A 129 -11.43 13.65 -8.82
C PHE A 129 -10.13 14.27 -9.38
N VAL A 130 -9.02 14.25 -8.64
CA VAL A 130 -7.72 14.79 -9.10
C VAL A 130 -7.11 13.97 -10.25
N GLY A 131 -7.65 12.78 -10.52
CA GLY A 131 -7.17 11.84 -11.53
C GLY A 131 -6.20 10.83 -10.94
N PHE A 132 -6.37 9.55 -11.29
CA PHE A 132 -5.68 8.43 -10.66
C PHE A 132 -4.14 8.57 -10.72
N THR A 133 -3.58 8.77 -11.91
CA THR A 133 -2.12 8.83 -12.10
C THR A 133 -1.48 10.01 -11.37
N ASN A 134 -2.13 11.18 -11.37
CA ASN A 134 -1.65 12.35 -10.62
C ASN A 134 -1.72 12.12 -9.11
N LEU A 135 -2.81 11.53 -8.63
CA LEU A 135 -3.01 11.23 -7.23
C LEU A 135 -1.95 10.23 -6.74
N VAL A 136 -1.78 9.12 -7.45
CA VAL A 136 -0.79 8.07 -7.14
C VAL A 136 0.62 8.65 -7.16
N SER A 137 1.01 9.39 -8.20
CA SER A 137 2.36 9.96 -8.32
C SER A 137 2.71 10.92 -7.18
N LYS A 138 1.78 11.82 -6.81
CA LYS A 138 1.97 12.75 -5.69
C LYS A 138 2.00 12.03 -4.34
N VAL A 139 1.03 11.15 -4.08
CA VAL A 139 0.94 10.43 -2.81
C VAL A 139 2.14 9.51 -2.62
N TYR A 140 2.57 8.80 -3.66
CA TYR A 140 3.73 7.91 -3.59
C TYR A 140 5.01 8.70 -3.32
N SER A 141 5.16 9.88 -3.92
CA SER A 141 6.32 10.74 -3.66
C SER A 141 6.33 11.24 -2.21
N ILE A 142 5.22 11.83 -1.75
CA ILE A 142 5.10 12.37 -0.38
C ILE A 142 5.32 11.28 0.66
N MET A 143 4.61 10.16 0.52
CA MET A 143 4.71 9.05 1.46
C MET A 143 6.06 8.33 1.37
N GLY A 144 6.69 8.31 0.19
CA GLY A 144 8.05 7.80 0.02
C GLY A 144 9.08 8.62 0.80
N TYR A 145 8.96 9.95 0.80
CA TYR A 145 9.84 10.79 1.63
C TYR A 145 9.60 10.57 3.13
N LEU A 146 8.34 10.48 3.56
CA LEU A 146 8.00 10.17 4.96
C LEU A 146 8.51 8.79 5.39
N GLY A 147 8.38 7.80 4.50
CA GLY A 147 8.95 6.47 4.72
C GLY A 147 10.45 6.51 4.90
N PHE A 148 11.16 7.38 4.19
CA PHE A 148 12.62 7.44 4.26
C PHE A 148 13.04 7.97 5.63
N VAL A 149 12.34 9.01 6.11
CA VAL A 149 12.50 9.53 7.47
C VAL A 149 12.23 8.44 8.50
N LEU A 150 11.16 7.64 8.33
CA LEU A 150 10.85 6.53 9.24
C LEU A 150 11.94 5.45 9.25
N ILE A 151 12.44 5.03 8.08
CA ILE A 151 13.52 4.04 7.98
C ILE A 151 14.78 4.53 8.68
N VAL A 152 15.17 5.78 8.44
CA VAL A 152 16.33 6.41 9.10
C VAL A 152 16.11 6.47 10.62
N ALA A 153 14.93 6.89 11.08
CA ALA A 153 14.61 6.97 12.51
C ALA A 153 14.69 5.60 13.19
N VAL A 154 14.14 4.55 12.57
CA VAL A 154 14.21 3.17 13.07
C VAL A 154 15.66 2.68 13.10
N PHE A 155 16.43 2.95 12.05
CA PHE A 155 17.85 2.57 11.98
C PHE A 155 18.69 3.24 13.06
N LEU A 156 18.52 4.56 13.26
CA LEU A 156 19.19 5.31 14.33
C LEU A 156 18.78 4.82 15.72
N SER A 157 17.50 4.52 15.93
CA SER A 157 17.01 3.95 17.19
C SER A 157 17.58 2.55 17.46
N TRP A 158 17.82 1.76 16.42
CA TRP A 158 18.43 0.43 16.55
C TRP A 158 19.89 0.53 16.97
N ILE A 159 20.65 1.46 16.37
CA ILE A 159 22.05 1.70 16.75
C ILE A 159 22.15 2.19 18.19
N LYS A 160 21.29 3.11 18.65
CA LYS A 160 21.31 3.62 20.03
C LYS A 160 20.89 2.61 21.10
N ARG A 161 20.19 1.54 20.72
CA ARG A 161 19.76 0.46 21.65
C ARG A 161 20.76 -0.70 21.72
N LYS A 162 21.76 -0.72 20.85
CA LYS A 162 22.96 -1.55 20.97
C LYS A 162 24.02 -0.79 21.76
#